data_AF-A0AAD3RI12-F1
#
_entry.id   AF-A0AAD3RI12-F1
#
_cell.length_a   1.000
_cell.length_b   1.000
_cell.length_c   1.000
_cell.angle_alpha   90.00
_cell.angle_beta   90.00
_cell.angle_gamma   90.00
#
_symmetry.space_group_name_H-M   'P 1'
#
loop_
_entity.id
_entity.type
_entity.pdbx_description
1 polymer ?
#
loop_
_entity_poly.entity_id
_entity_poly.type
_entity_poly.pdbx_seq_one_letter_code
_entity_poly.pdbx_strand_id
1 'polypeptide(L)'
;MDNADNLFNPSLAAALMKLDPEDGEQISEYFKTHALLTREKALLQASVDVSRLDLRIGRILNVRRHQLAETMSIQEVDVGENAPRMVVVSKLGGKTNLEELQGSLAVLLCNVKACKVRSVVSQARLLCCSSSDDCIELLAPPTGSAPGDRVTFLNYPGDPDRELQSKQKVWELLQPDLLVDCKGVANYKGCGFEVKGKGLCRAPSLTNCTIR
;
A
#
# COMPACT_ATOMS: atom_id res chain seq x y z
N MET A 1 -6.79 22.63 28.77
CA MET A 1 -7.18 23.86 28.05
C MET A 1 -6.09 24.12 27.03
N ASP A 2 -6.22 23.51 25.85
CA ASP A 2 -5.25 23.72 24.76
C ASP A 2 -5.64 25.02 24.06
N ASN A 3 -4.77 26.04 24.18
CA ASN A 3 -4.97 27.36 23.59
C ASN A 3 -5.02 27.26 22.06
N ALA A 4 -6.23 27.41 21.51
CA ALA A 4 -6.43 27.70 20.09
C ALA A 4 -5.86 29.09 19.68
N ASP A 5 -5.49 29.92 20.66
CA ASP A 5 -4.99 31.29 20.45
C ASP A 5 -3.55 31.37 19.96
N ASN A 6 -2.76 30.29 20.04
CA ASN A 6 -1.36 30.26 19.57
C ASN A 6 -1.20 29.70 18.15
N LEU A 7 -2.27 29.66 17.35
CA LEU A 7 -2.21 29.17 15.97
C LEU A 7 -1.58 30.19 14.99
N PHE A 8 -1.45 31.45 15.41
CA PHE A 8 -1.02 32.55 14.55
C PHE A 8 0.37 33.05 14.93
N ASN A 9 1.30 33.03 13.98
CA ASN A 9 2.57 33.73 14.13
C ASN A 9 2.28 35.25 14.26
N PRO A 10 2.94 35.97 15.20
CA PRO A 10 2.75 37.41 15.42
C PRO A 10 2.80 38.27 14.14
N SER A 11 3.55 37.85 13.12
CA SER A 11 3.60 38.55 11.83
C SER A 11 2.29 38.51 11.03
N LEU A 12 1.51 37.43 11.14
CA LEU A 12 0.23 37.27 10.44
C LEU A 12 -0.88 38.03 11.18
N ALA A 13 -0.88 38.01 12.51
CA ALA A 13 -1.79 38.80 13.33
C ALA A 13 -1.65 40.32 13.08
N ALA A 14 -0.41 40.81 12.97
CA ALA A 14 -0.13 42.20 12.65
C ALA A 14 -0.54 42.62 11.23
N ALA A 15 -0.59 41.67 10.29
CA ALA A 15 -1.06 41.92 8.92
C ALA A 15 -2.59 42.02 8.86
N LEU A 16 -3.29 41.17 9.62
CA LEU A 16 -4.76 41.15 9.70
C LEU A 16 -5.32 42.44 10.34
N MET A 17 -4.61 43.03 11.31
CA MET A 17 -4.99 44.31 11.93
C MET A 17 -4.87 45.54 11.00
N LYS A 18 -4.22 45.38 9.83
CA LYS A 18 -4.10 46.46 8.82
C LYS A 18 -5.20 46.41 7.77
N LEU A 19 -6.06 45.39 7.81
CA LEU A 19 -7.19 45.23 6.91
C LEU A 19 -8.44 45.81 7.55
N ASP A 20 -9.49 45.99 6.74
CA ASP A 20 -10.82 46.27 7.25
C ASP A 20 -11.23 45.18 8.26
N PRO A 21 -11.87 45.53 9.39
CA PRO A 21 -12.14 44.58 10.48
C PRO A 21 -12.91 43.34 10.02
N GLU A 22 -13.89 43.50 9.13
CA GLU A 22 -14.67 42.40 8.56
C GLU A 22 -13.80 41.45 7.71
N ASP A 23 -12.92 42.01 6.87
CA ASP A 23 -11.99 41.25 6.03
C ASP A 23 -10.93 40.53 6.89
N GLY A 24 -10.42 41.20 7.92
CA GLY A 24 -9.45 40.64 8.86
C GLY A 24 -10.03 39.46 9.65
N GLU A 25 -11.28 39.55 10.11
CA GLU A 25 -11.98 38.44 10.76
C GLU A 25 -12.22 37.28 9.80
N GLN A 26 -12.70 37.54 8.59
CA GLN A 26 -13.00 36.51 7.61
C GLN A 26 -11.74 35.73 7.18
N ILE A 27 -10.61 36.43 6.98
CA ILE A 27 -9.34 35.79 6.64
C ILE A 27 -8.80 34.99 7.84
N SER A 28 -8.91 35.52 9.06
CA SER A 28 -8.52 34.81 10.28
C SER A 28 -9.31 33.50 10.44
N GLU A 29 -10.63 33.55 10.26
CA GLU A 29 -11.51 32.37 10.38
C GLU A 29 -11.22 31.32 9.31
N TYR A 30 -10.91 31.74 8.08
CA TYR A 30 -10.47 30.84 7.02
C TYR A 30 -9.19 30.09 7.41
N PHE A 31 -8.16 30.80 7.92
CA PHE A 31 -6.91 30.17 8.34
C PHE A 31 -7.09 29.25 9.55
N LYS A 32 -7.91 29.62 10.54
CA LYS A 32 -8.26 28.74 11.69
C LYS A 32 -8.90 27.44 11.20
N THR A 33 -9.92 27.57 10.36
CA THR A 33 -10.65 26.43 9.80
C THR A 33 -9.72 25.52 9.00
N HIS A 34 -8.88 26.10 8.13
CA HIS A 34 -7.95 25.32 7.33
C HIS A 34 -6.88 24.63 8.21
N ALA A 35 -6.38 25.29 9.25
CA ALA A 35 -5.43 24.70 10.18
C ALA A 35 -6.04 23.55 11.01
N LEU A 36 -7.26 23.71 11.51
CA LEU A 36 -8.00 22.66 12.22
C LEU A 36 -8.26 21.46 11.30
N LEU A 37 -8.78 21.69 10.08
CA LEU A 37 -8.98 20.63 9.09
C LEU A 37 -7.69 19.91 8.74
N THR A 38 -6.56 20.63 8.66
CA THR A 38 -5.25 20.04 8.38
C THR A 38 -4.77 19.17 9.54
N ARG A 39 -4.95 19.62 10.79
CA ARG A 39 -4.61 18.86 11.99
C ARG A 39 -5.47 17.61 12.13
N GLU A 40 -6.77 17.73 11.94
CA GLU A 40 -7.70 16.60 11.98
C GLU A 40 -7.36 15.58 10.89
N LYS A 41 -7.05 16.04 9.67
CA LYS A 41 -6.56 15.19 8.58
C LYS A 41 -5.25 14.49 8.95
N ALA A 42 -4.31 15.16 9.62
CA ALA A 42 -3.06 14.56 10.07
C ALA A 42 -3.29 13.48 11.15
N LEU A 43 -4.20 13.72 12.09
CA LEU A 43 -4.59 12.73 13.11
C LEU A 43 -5.26 11.51 12.48
N LEU A 44 -6.17 11.71 11.53
CA LEU A 44 -6.79 10.63 10.76
C LEU A 44 -5.80 9.85 9.90
N GLN A 45 -4.74 10.50 9.42
CA GLN A 45 -3.65 9.83 8.71
C GLN A 45 -2.75 9.03 9.67
N ALA A 46 -2.51 9.54 10.87
CA ALA A 46 -1.73 8.84 11.90
C ALA A 46 -2.42 7.57 12.42
N SER A 47 -3.75 7.47 12.30
CA SER A 47 -4.52 6.27 12.64
C SER A 47 -4.68 5.28 11.47
N VAL A 48 -4.06 5.51 10.31
CA VAL A 48 -4.10 4.56 9.20
C VAL A 48 -3.16 3.40 9.48
N ASP A 49 -3.68 2.18 9.43
CA ASP A 49 -2.93 0.95 9.60
C ASP A 49 -3.24 -0.09 8.51
N VAL A 50 -2.51 -1.19 8.57
CA VAL A 50 -2.50 -2.24 7.56
C VAL A 50 -3.79 -3.07 7.48
N SER A 51 -4.68 -3.01 8.49
CA SER A 51 -5.97 -3.71 8.48
C SER A 51 -6.88 -3.26 7.33
N ARG A 52 -6.66 -2.04 6.81
CA ARG A 52 -7.39 -1.47 5.68
C ARG A 52 -7.00 -2.08 4.33
N LEU A 53 -5.89 -2.80 4.26
CA LEU A 53 -5.40 -3.44 3.02
C LEU A 53 -6.03 -4.82 2.84
N ASP A 54 -6.67 -5.08 1.70
CA ASP A 54 -7.14 -6.43 1.33
C ASP A 54 -5.98 -7.21 0.74
N LEU A 55 -5.20 -7.87 1.60
CA LEU A 55 -4.08 -8.71 1.21
C LEU A 55 -4.54 -10.17 1.07
N ARG A 56 -4.32 -10.76 -0.10
CA ARG A 56 -4.68 -12.15 -0.38
C ARG A 56 -3.55 -12.93 -1.03
N ILE A 57 -3.55 -14.23 -0.81
CA ILE A 57 -2.74 -15.15 -1.60
C ILE A 57 -3.39 -15.32 -2.97
N GLY A 58 -2.57 -15.22 -4.02
CA GLY A 58 -3.00 -15.58 -5.36
C GLY A 58 -2.02 -16.52 -6.05
N ARG A 59 -2.51 -17.23 -7.06
CA ARG A 59 -1.72 -18.10 -7.92
C ARG A 59 -1.60 -17.47 -9.30
N ILE A 60 -0.37 -17.31 -9.75
CA ILE A 60 -0.10 -16.81 -11.10
C ILE A 60 -0.42 -17.93 -12.09
N LEU A 61 -1.45 -17.74 -12.91
CA LEU A 61 -1.88 -18.72 -13.91
C LEU A 61 -1.11 -18.56 -15.22
N ASN A 62 -0.88 -17.30 -15.62
CA ASN A 62 -0.21 -16.99 -16.88
C ASN A 62 0.58 -15.69 -16.73
N VAL A 63 1.69 -15.61 -17.45
CA VAL A 63 2.56 -14.44 -17.49
C VAL A 63 2.97 -14.18 -18.93
N ARG A 64 2.77 -12.95 -19.39
CA ARG A 64 3.21 -12.50 -20.71
C ARG A 64 3.85 -11.12 -20.64
N ARG A 65 4.77 -10.83 -21.56
CA ARG A 65 5.33 -9.47 -21.68
C ARG A 65 4.24 -8.49 -22.14
N HIS A 66 4.31 -7.26 -21.65
CA HIS A 66 3.42 -6.20 -22.08
C HIS A 66 3.83 -5.69 -23.47
N GLN A 67 2.95 -5.83 -24.46
CA GLN A 67 3.25 -5.51 -25.86
C GLN A 67 3.71 -4.06 -26.08
N LEU A 68 3.14 -3.12 -25.31
CA LEU A 68 3.48 -1.71 -25.38
C LEU A 68 4.46 -1.25 -24.29
N ALA A 69 5.04 -2.14 -23.48
CA ALA A 69 5.93 -1.78 -22.36
C ALA A 69 6.98 -2.86 -22.08
N GLU A 70 8.18 -2.67 -22.61
CA GLU A 70 9.24 -3.69 -22.61
C GLU A 70 9.63 -4.20 -21.22
N THR A 71 9.61 -3.33 -20.21
CA THR A 71 9.98 -3.71 -18.84
C THR A 71 8.83 -4.36 -18.06
N MET A 72 7.59 -4.30 -18.57
CA MET A 72 6.41 -4.72 -17.83
C MET A 72 5.91 -6.09 -18.26
N SER A 73 5.30 -6.82 -17.33
CA SER A 73 4.57 -8.05 -17.59
C SER A 73 3.08 -7.88 -17.24
N ILE A 74 2.26 -8.68 -17.89
CA ILE A 74 0.85 -8.85 -17.60
C ILE A 74 0.71 -10.26 -17.03
N GLN A 75 0.16 -10.35 -15.82
CA GLN A 75 -0.04 -11.59 -15.10
C GLN A 75 -1.54 -11.81 -14.90
N GLU A 76 -1.99 -13.02 -15.21
CA GLU A 76 -3.33 -13.48 -14.87
C GLU A 76 -3.24 -14.25 -13.56
N VAL A 77 -3.94 -13.79 -12.53
CA VAL A 77 -3.77 -14.29 -11.16
C VAL A 77 -5.11 -14.72 -10.58
N ASP A 78 -5.21 -15.98 -10.18
CA ASP A 78 -6.32 -16.48 -9.37
C ASP A 78 -6.16 -16.01 -7.92
N VAL A 79 -7.15 -15.29 -7.41
CA VAL A 79 -7.21 -14.79 -6.03
C VAL A 79 -8.40 -15.37 -5.25
N GLY A 80 -8.90 -16.53 -5.66
CA GLY A 80 -10.05 -17.20 -5.05
C GLY A 80 -11.39 -16.54 -5.37
N GLU A 81 -11.47 -15.82 -6.48
CA GLU A 81 -12.68 -15.16 -6.98
C GLU A 81 -13.26 -15.91 -8.19
N ASN A 82 -14.46 -15.54 -8.64
CA ASN A 82 -15.13 -16.19 -9.77
C ASN A 82 -14.33 -16.12 -11.08
N ALA A 83 -13.45 -15.12 -11.22
CA ALA A 83 -12.59 -14.94 -12.37
C ALA A 83 -11.19 -14.49 -11.92
N PRO A 84 -10.12 -14.91 -12.61
CA PRO A 84 -8.78 -14.39 -12.38
C PRO A 84 -8.70 -12.88 -12.61
N ARG A 85 -7.77 -12.23 -11.91
CA ARG A 85 -7.48 -10.80 -12.08
C ARG A 85 -6.31 -10.58 -13.02
N MET A 86 -6.38 -9.49 -13.78
CA MET A 86 -5.26 -9.00 -14.57
C MET A 86 -4.39 -8.07 -13.72
N VAL A 87 -3.10 -8.38 -13.62
CA VAL A 87 -2.13 -7.61 -12.84
C VAL A 87 -0.98 -7.19 -13.74
N VAL A 88 -0.74 -5.88 -13.83
CA VAL A 88 0.39 -5.35 -14.61
C VAL A 88 1.53 -5.05 -13.65
N VAL A 89 2.69 -5.69 -13.86
CA VAL A 89 3.86 -5.57 -12.99
C VAL A 89 4.98 -4.88 -13.75
N SER A 90 5.55 -3.82 -13.16
CA SER A 90 6.49 -2.92 -13.85
C SER A 90 7.90 -3.45 -14.00
N LYS A 91 8.38 -4.27 -13.06
CA LYS A 91 9.68 -4.94 -13.09
C LYS A 91 9.64 -6.12 -12.12
N LEU A 92 9.98 -7.30 -12.60
CA LEU A 92 10.50 -8.39 -11.77
C LEU A 92 12.01 -8.43 -12.01
N GLY A 93 12.81 -8.76 -10.99
CA GLY A 93 14.26 -8.59 -11.03
C GLY A 93 14.92 -9.24 -12.25
N GLY A 94 16.09 -8.75 -12.67
CA GLY A 94 16.71 -9.03 -13.97
C GLY A 94 17.05 -10.50 -14.29
N LYS A 95 16.85 -11.42 -13.34
CA LYS A 95 17.05 -12.87 -13.49
C LYS A 95 15.75 -13.69 -13.48
N THR A 96 14.59 -13.06 -13.35
CA THR A 96 13.32 -13.80 -13.22
C THR A 96 12.87 -14.30 -14.58
N ASN A 97 12.95 -15.61 -14.81
CA ASN A 97 12.32 -16.20 -15.98
C ASN A 97 10.79 -16.18 -15.79
N LEU A 98 10.06 -15.61 -16.75
CA LEU A 98 8.59 -15.49 -16.65
C LEU A 98 7.91 -16.86 -16.55
N GLU A 99 8.54 -17.91 -17.09
CA GLU A 99 8.04 -19.29 -17.00
C GLU A 99 8.06 -19.81 -15.56
N GLU A 100 9.05 -19.43 -14.76
CA GLU A 100 9.17 -19.85 -13.35
C GLU A 100 8.10 -19.20 -12.46
N LEU A 101 7.51 -18.10 -12.91
CA LEU A 101 6.42 -17.43 -12.20
C LEU A 101 5.10 -18.18 -12.35
N GLN A 102 4.91 -18.94 -13.43
CA GLN A 102 3.66 -19.67 -13.63
C GLN A 102 3.48 -20.76 -12.56
N GLY A 103 2.29 -20.82 -11.98
CA GLY A 103 1.96 -21.71 -10.87
C GLY A 103 2.44 -21.23 -9.50
N SER A 104 3.31 -20.21 -9.43
CA SER A 104 3.79 -19.66 -8.16
C SER A 104 2.68 -18.97 -7.38
N LEU A 105 2.74 -19.10 -6.05
CA LEU A 105 1.90 -18.34 -5.14
C LEU A 105 2.57 -16.99 -4.81
N ALA A 106 1.76 -15.95 -4.68
CA ALA A 106 2.19 -14.60 -4.35
C ALA A 106 1.21 -13.91 -3.41
N VAL A 107 1.66 -12.84 -2.76
CA VAL A 107 0.78 -11.95 -1.98
C VAL A 107 0.34 -10.79 -2.87
N LEU A 108 -0.97 -10.52 -2.91
CA LEU A 108 -1.57 -9.45 -3.69
C LEU A 108 -2.34 -8.49 -2.81
N LEU A 109 -2.28 -7.21 -3.14
CA LEU A 109 -3.17 -6.17 -2.66
C LEU A 109 -4.35 -6.03 -3.62
N CYS A 110 -5.54 -6.42 -3.16
CA CYS A 110 -6.74 -6.64 -3.96
C CYS A 110 -7.76 -5.50 -3.90
N ASN A 111 -7.67 -4.57 -2.94
CA ASN A 111 -8.61 -3.45 -2.83
C ASN A 111 -8.03 -2.13 -3.37
N VAL A 112 -7.00 -2.16 -4.21
CA VAL A 112 -6.59 -0.96 -4.96
C VAL A 112 -7.60 -0.63 -6.05
N LYS A 113 -7.83 0.66 -6.27
CA LYS A 113 -8.58 1.13 -7.43
C LYS A 113 -7.91 0.65 -8.72
N ALA A 114 -8.70 0.00 -9.58
CA ALA A 114 -8.20 -0.50 -10.86
C ALA A 114 -7.64 0.65 -11.71
N CYS A 115 -6.48 0.42 -12.32
CA CYS A 115 -5.76 1.44 -13.08
C CYS A 115 -5.41 0.93 -14.49
N LYS A 116 -5.61 1.78 -15.50
CA LYS A 116 -5.27 1.45 -16.88
C LYS A 116 -3.80 1.79 -17.16
N VAL A 117 -3.01 0.78 -17.47
CA VAL A 117 -1.60 0.88 -17.86
C VAL A 117 -1.48 0.50 -19.32
N ARG A 118 -1.16 1.47 -20.18
CA ARG A 118 -0.92 1.29 -21.63
C ARG A 118 -1.90 0.30 -22.29
N SER A 119 -3.20 0.54 -22.09
CA SER A 119 -4.36 -0.23 -22.59
C SER A 119 -4.84 -1.43 -21.76
N VAL A 120 -4.06 -1.92 -20.81
CA VAL A 120 -4.42 -3.04 -19.94
C VAL A 120 -4.88 -2.52 -18.57
N VAL A 121 -5.97 -3.05 -18.03
CA VAL A 121 -6.46 -2.68 -16.70
C VAL A 121 -5.81 -3.59 -15.66
N SER A 122 -5.01 -3.02 -14.76
CA SER A 122 -4.48 -3.71 -13.58
C SER A 122 -5.50 -3.63 -12.45
N GLN A 123 -5.91 -4.77 -11.92
CA GLN A 123 -6.99 -4.93 -10.93
C GLN A 123 -6.48 -5.28 -9.52
N ALA A 124 -5.16 -5.45 -9.37
CA ALA A 124 -4.50 -5.66 -8.10
C ALA A 124 -3.05 -5.15 -8.20
N ARG A 125 -2.35 -5.14 -7.07
CA ARG A 125 -0.90 -4.97 -7.00
C ARG A 125 -0.30 -6.25 -6.45
N LEU A 126 0.69 -6.80 -7.16
CA LEU A 126 1.47 -7.92 -6.67
C LEU A 126 2.59 -7.39 -5.77
N LEU A 127 2.72 -7.95 -4.56
CA LEU A 127 3.72 -7.51 -3.58
C LEU A 127 5.03 -8.28 -3.76
N CYS A 128 6.12 -7.53 -3.85
CA CYS A 128 7.47 -8.05 -3.90
C CYS A 128 8.32 -7.47 -2.78
N CYS A 129 9.37 -8.18 -2.38
CA CYS A 129 10.45 -7.62 -1.59
C CYS A 129 11.64 -7.26 -2.47
N SER A 130 12.38 -6.21 -2.11
CA SER A 130 13.45 -5.69 -2.96
C SER A 130 14.56 -5.03 -2.13
N SER A 131 15.80 -5.43 -2.39
CA SER A 131 17.00 -4.81 -1.79
C SER A 131 17.59 -3.72 -2.70
N SER A 132 17.33 -3.79 -4.00
CA SER A 132 17.68 -2.79 -5.01
C SER A 132 16.76 -2.94 -6.23
N ASP A 133 16.81 -1.99 -7.17
CA ASP A 133 15.95 -2.04 -8.36
C ASP A 133 16.14 -3.28 -9.23
N ASP A 134 17.29 -3.96 -9.14
CA ASP A 134 17.59 -5.17 -9.92
C ASP A 134 17.39 -6.46 -9.13
N CYS A 135 17.22 -6.36 -7.81
CA CYS A 135 17.04 -7.50 -6.91
C CYS A 135 15.65 -7.46 -6.29
N ILE A 136 14.74 -8.26 -6.84
CA ILE A 136 13.32 -8.31 -6.51
C ILE A 136 12.91 -9.77 -6.42
N GLU A 137 12.21 -10.15 -5.36
CA GLU A 137 11.65 -11.49 -5.16
C GLU A 137 10.17 -11.41 -4.80
N LEU A 138 9.40 -12.42 -5.21
CA LEU A 138 8.03 -12.61 -4.74
C LEU A 138 8.04 -12.99 -3.26
N LEU A 139 7.12 -12.42 -2.48
CA LEU A 139 6.88 -12.92 -1.12
C LEU A 139 6.25 -14.32 -1.22
N ALA A 140 6.93 -15.31 -0.64
CA ALA A 140 6.48 -16.69 -0.56
C ALA A 140 5.48 -16.85 0.59
N PRO A 141 4.23 -17.27 0.31
CA PRO A 141 3.26 -17.63 1.34
C PRO A 141 3.68 -18.91 2.08
N PRO A 142 3.16 -19.15 3.30
CA PRO A 142 3.44 -20.39 4.02
C PRO A 142 2.90 -21.63 3.29
N THR A 143 3.45 -22.80 3.62
CA THR A 143 3.00 -24.08 3.05
C THR A 143 1.51 -24.32 3.32
N GLY A 144 0.79 -24.82 2.32
CA GLY A 144 -0.65 -25.07 2.40
C GLY A 144 -1.53 -23.86 2.07
N SER A 145 -0.94 -22.70 1.77
CA SER A 145 -1.68 -21.55 1.27
C SER A 145 -2.35 -21.84 -0.08
N ALA A 146 -3.52 -21.24 -0.29
CA ALA A 146 -4.35 -21.39 -1.48
C ALA A 146 -4.84 -20.01 -1.96
N PRO A 147 -5.17 -19.86 -3.27
CA PRO A 147 -5.81 -18.65 -3.79
C PRO A 147 -7.01 -18.21 -2.94
N GLY A 148 -7.03 -16.93 -2.57
CA GLY A 148 -8.08 -16.32 -1.75
C GLY A 148 -7.84 -16.34 -0.25
N ASP A 149 -6.85 -17.09 0.26
CA ASP A 149 -6.44 -16.98 1.66
C ASP A 149 -6.10 -15.53 2.01
N ARG A 150 -6.61 -15.05 3.13
CA ARG A 150 -6.30 -13.70 3.62
C ARG A 150 -4.97 -13.67 4.36
N VAL A 151 -4.21 -12.62 4.09
CA VAL A 151 -3.04 -12.23 4.89
C VAL A 151 -3.50 -11.19 5.91
N THR A 152 -3.23 -11.48 7.18
CA THR A 152 -3.66 -10.69 8.33
C THR A 152 -2.49 -10.38 9.24
N PHE A 153 -2.70 -9.48 10.20
CA PHE A 153 -1.68 -8.99 11.11
C PHE A 153 -2.21 -9.05 12.54
N LEU A 154 -1.58 -9.84 13.40
CA LEU A 154 -2.05 -10.13 14.75
C LEU A 154 -2.40 -8.87 15.57
N ASN A 155 -1.57 -7.84 15.47
CA ASN A 155 -1.72 -6.60 16.25
C ASN A 155 -2.57 -5.53 15.56
N TYR A 156 -3.11 -5.80 14.36
CA TYR A 156 -3.90 -4.86 13.58
C TYR A 156 -5.21 -5.54 13.14
N PRO A 157 -6.14 -5.78 14.08
CA PRO A 157 -7.43 -6.35 13.75
C PRO A 157 -8.27 -5.32 12.98
N GLY A 158 -9.01 -5.78 11.98
CA GLY A 158 -9.93 -4.94 11.22
C GLY A 158 -10.33 -5.59 9.90
N ASP A 159 -11.31 -4.98 9.25
CA ASP A 159 -11.74 -5.36 7.92
C ASP A 159 -11.15 -4.41 6.88
N PRO A 160 -10.70 -4.94 5.72
CA PRO A 160 -10.16 -4.11 4.67
C PRO A 160 -11.24 -3.21 4.06
N ASP A 161 -10.82 -2.05 3.57
CA ASP A 161 -11.70 -1.19 2.80
C ASP A 161 -12.22 -1.93 1.56
N ARG A 162 -13.46 -1.65 1.13
CA ARG A 162 -13.99 -2.20 -0.13
C ARG A 162 -13.12 -1.80 -1.34
N GLU A 163 -12.67 -0.55 -1.37
CA GLU A 163 -11.72 -0.01 -2.35
C GLU A 163 -10.95 1.14 -1.68
N LEU A 164 -9.62 1.15 -1.82
CA LEU A 164 -8.73 2.19 -1.33
C LEU A 164 -8.92 3.47 -2.15
N GLN A 165 -9.32 4.55 -1.48
CA GLN A 165 -9.52 5.83 -2.13
C GLN A 165 -8.19 6.54 -2.47
N SER A 166 -8.02 6.93 -3.73
CA SER A 166 -6.78 7.58 -4.22
C SER A 166 -6.43 8.87 -3.46
N LYS A 167 -7.42 9.59 -2.92
CA LYS A 167 -7.20 10.82 -2.14
C LYS A 167 -6.56 10.56 -0.77
N GLN A 168 -6.78 9.38 -0.19
CA GLN A 168 -6.28 9.02 1.13
C GLN A 168 -4.84 8.51 1.08
N LYS A 169 -4.39 8.01 -0.08
CA LYS A 169 -3.03 7.48 -0.29
C LYS A 169 -2.62 6.45 0.77
N VAL A 170 -3.56 5.58 1.15
CA VAL A 170 -3.38 4.60 2.25
C VAL A 170 -2.17 3.70 1.99
N TRP A 171 -2.02 3.19 0.77
CA TRP A 171 -0.87 2.37 0.41
C TRP A 171 0.45 3.14 0.58
N GLU A 172 0.52 4.37 0.09
CA GLU A 172 1.74 5.20 0.16
C GLU A 172 2.11 5.59 1.59
N LEU A 173 1.12 5.72 2.49
CA LEU A 173 1.35 5.97 3.91
C LEU A 173 1.89 4.73 4.64
N LEU A 174 1.46 3.53 4.25
CA LEU A 174 1.79 2.28 4.93
C LEU A 174 3.04 1.59 4.37
N GLN A 175 3.30 1.73 3.08
CA GLN A 175 4.39 1.05 2.37
C GLN A 175 5.78 1.25 3.00
N PRO A 176 6.16 2.43 3.53
CA PRO A 176 7.45 2.61 4.19
C PRO A 176 7.67 1.73 5.42
N ASP A 177 6.59 1.30 6.07
CA ASP A 177 6.62 0.43 7.25
C ASP A 177 6.51 -1.07 6.91
N LEU A 178 6.33 -1.41 5.62
CA LEU A 178 6.30 -2.79 5.13
C LEU A 178 7.71 -3.23 4.73
N LEU A 179 8.23 -4.21 5.45
CA LEU A 179 9.61 -4.68 5.27
C LEU A 179 9.74 -6.18 5.48
N VAL A 180 10.85 -6.72 5.00
CA VAL A 180 11.31 -8.07 5.33
C VAL A 180 12.37 -7.95 6.42
N ASP A 181 12.19 -8.64 7.54
CA ASP A 181 13.11 -8.57 8.67
C ASP A 181 14.41 -9.37 8.43
N CYS A 182 15.27 -9.40 9.45
CA CYS A 182 16.54 -10.13 9.41
C CYS A 182 16.37 -11.67 9.37
N LYS A 183 15.16 -12.18 9.60
CA LYS A 183 14.79 -13.60 9.52
C LYS A 183 14.05 -13.93 8.22
N GLY A 184 13.95 -12.99 7.29
CA GLY A 184 13.25 -13.15 6.02
C GLY A 184 11.73 -13.07 6.14
N VAL A 185 11.17 -12.61 7.27
CA VAL A 185 9.71 -12.52 7.49
C VAL A 185 9.20 -11.17 7.01
N ALA A 186 8.19 -11.21 6.13
CA ALA A 186 7.45 -10.01 5.73
C ALA A 186 6.62 -9.51 6.92
N ASN A 187 6.72 -8.22 7.24
CA ASN A 187 6.05 -7.62 8.39
C ASN A 187 5.66 -6.16 8.14
N TYR A 188 4.69 -5.70 8.92
CA TYR A 188 4.33 -4.30 9.11
C TYR A 188 4.64 -3.91 10.55
N LYS A 189 5.58 -2.98 10.78
CA LYS A 189 6.00 -2.54 12.12
C LYS A 189 6.32 -3.70 13.08
N GLY A 190 6.98 -4.74 12.58
CA GLY A 190 7.33 -5.94 13.37
C GLY A 190 6.20 -6.97 13.51
N CYS A 191 4.99 -6.70 13.03
CA CYS A 191 3.90 -7.67 12.97
C CYS A 191 3.94 -8.44 11.65
N GLY A 192 4.14 -9.75 11.71
CA GLY A 192 4.29 -10.60 10.52
C GLY A 192 3.03 -10.69 9.66
N PHE A 193 3.22 -10.87 8.35
CA PHE A 193 2.18 -11.21 7.39
C PHE A 193 1.75 -12.65 7.64
N GLU A 194 0.59 -12.85 8.26
CA GLU A 194 0.11 -14.16 8.67
C GLU A 194 -1.03 -14.66 7.78
N VAL A 195 -0.91 -15.90 7.29
CA VAL A 195 -2.04 -16.67 6.80
C VAL A 195 -2.53 -17.57 7.93
N LYS A 196 -3.72 -17.28 8.45
CA LYS A 196 -4.27 -17.89 9.67
C LYS A 196 -4.22 -19.42 9.62
N GLY A 197 -3.55 -20.02 10.60
CA GLY A 197 -3.41 -21.47 10.72
C GLY A 197 -2.41 -22.12 9.76
N LYS A 198 -1.73 -21.34 8.91
CA LYS A 198 -0.74 -21.84 7.93
C LYS A 198 0.66 -21.31 8.18
N GLY A 199 0.79 -20.06 8.64
CA GLY A 199 2.07 -19.47 9.06
C GLY A 199 2.33 -18.08 8.48
N LEU A 200 3.60 -17.73 8.35
CA LEU A 200 4.04 -16.39 7.95
C LEU A 200 4.56 -16.35 6.51
N CYS A 201 4.26 -15.27 5.79
CA CYS A 201 4.85 -14.98 4.48
C CYS A 201 6.32 -14.55 4.64
N ARG A 202 7.17 -15.01 3.73
CA ARG A 202 8.63 -14.80 3.78
C ARG A 202 9.21 -14.42 2.43
N ALA A 203 10.33 -13.71 2.44
CA ALA A 203 11.17 -13.63 1.26
C ALA A 203 11.93 -14.95 1.07
N PRO A 204 12.12 -15.42 -0.19
CA PRO A 204 12.92 -16.61 -0.48
C PRO A 204 14.37 -16.50 -0.02
N SER A 205 15.03 -15.36 -0.28
CA SER A 205 16.44 -15.15 0.08
C SER A 205 16.76 -13.77 0.64
N LEU A 206 15.94 -12.75 0.34
CA LEU A 206 16.19 -11.39 0.82
C LEU A 206 15.89 -11.22 2.32
N THR A 207 16.68 -10.36 2.97
CA THR A 207 16.48 -9.94 4.36
C THR A 207 16.74 -8.43 4.48
N ASN A 208 16.17 -7.79 5.51
CA ASN A 208 16.33 -6.36 5.79
C ASN A 208 16.06 -5.46 4.58
N CYS A 209 14.98 -5.74 3.85
CA CYS A 209 14.65 -5.08 2.60
C CYS A 209 13.20 -4.58 2.59
N THR A 210 12.85 -3.75 1.61
CA THR A 210 11.52 -3.11 1.56
C THR A 210 10.52 -3.97 0.79
N ILE A 211 9.24 -3.83 1.11
CA ILE A 211 8.13 -4.44 0.35
C ILE A 211 7.48 -3.36 -0.52
N ARG A 212 7.16 -3.69 -1.77
CA ARG A 212 6.56 -2.76 -2.75
C ARG A 212 5.56 -3.42 -3.69
#